data_AF-W1Y4F1-F1
#
_entry.id   AF-W1Y4F1-F1
#
_cell.length_a   1.000
_cell.length_b   1.000
_cell.length_c   1.000
_cell.angle_alpha   90.00
_cell.angle_beta   90.00
_cell.angle_gamma   90.00
#
_symmetry.space_group_name_H-M   'P 1'
#
loop_
_entity.id
_entity.type
_entity.pdbx_description
1 polymer ?
#
loop_
_entity_poly.entity_id
_entity_poly.type
_entity_poly.pdbx_seq_one_letter_code
_entity_poly.pdbx_strand_id
1 'polypeptide(L)' 'SAHDLARIITTLREKLPLAPDCEITIEGRVLNFDAERIDACLDAGANRFSIGIQSFNSKIRKKMARTSDGP' A
#
# COMPACT_ATOMS: atom_id res chain seq x y z
N SER A 1 2.77 11.11 -1.47
CA SER A 1 4.17 10.72 -1.18
C SER A 1 4.20 9.74 -0.01
N ALA A 2 5.35 9.18 0.39
CA ALA A 2 5.47 8.40 1.63
C ALA A 2 5.04 9.24 2.85
N HIS A 3 5.49 10.49 2.91
CA HIS A 3 5.13 11.45 3.96
C HIS A 3 3.61 11.70 4.05
N ASP A 4 2.92 11.85 2.91
CA ASP A 4 1.46 12.07 2.93
C ASP A 4 0.68 10.87 3.46
N LEU A 5 1.12 9.64 3.13
CA LEU A 5 0.49 8.42 3.61
C LEU A 5 0.61 8.32 5.13
N ALA A 6 1.83 8.51 5.66
CA ALA A 6 2.06 8.54 7.09
C ALA A 6 1.19 9.59 7.78
N ARG A 7 1.15 10.82 7.25
CA ARG A 7 0.34 11.91 7.80
C ARG A 7 -1.14 11.54 7.90
N ILE A 8 -1.72 10.93 6.85
CA ILE A 8 -3.12 10.51 6.85
C ILE A 8 -3.36 9.45 7.93
N ILE A 9 -2.55 8.38 7.95
CA ILE A 9 -2.74 7.26 8.88
C ILE A 9 -2.61 7.75 10.33
N THR A 10 -1.58 8.52 10.66
CA THR A 10 -1.37 9.08 11.99
C THR A 10 -2.55 9.97 12.39
N THR A 11 -3.03 10.83 11.49
CA THR A 11 -4.17 11.71 11.77
C THR A 11 -5.44 10.91 12.08
N LEU A 12 -5.72 9.85 11.32
CA LEU A 12 -6.88 8.99 11.57
C LEU A 12 -6.79 8.34 12.96
N ARG A 13 -5.62 7.82 13.34
CA ARG A 13 -5.40 7.20 14.66
C ARG A 13 -5.51 8.19 15.82
N GLU A 14 -5.11 9.44 15.63
CA GLU A 14 -5.16 10.48 16.66
C GLU A 14 -6.55 11.11 16.82
N LYS A 15 -7.32 11.21 15.73
CA LYS A 15 -8.56 12.01 15.70
C LYS A 15 -9.84 11.19 15.74
N LEU A 16 -9.78 9.91 15.40
CA LEU A 16 -10.97 9.04 15.38
C LEU A 16 -10.95 8.05 16.54
N PRO A 17 -12.11 7.69 17.11
CA PRO A 17 -12.21 6.69 18.17
C PRO A 17 -12.11 5.28 17.57
N LEU A 18 -10.95 4.94 17.01
CA LEU A 18 -10.71 3.63 16.43
C LEU A 18 -10.60 2.57 17.54
N ALA A 19 -11.05 1.35 17.25
CA ALA A 19 -10.80 0.22 18.12
C ALA A 19 -9.28 0.00 18.26
N PRO A 20 -8.76 -0.40 19.45
CA PRO A 20 -7.33 -0.61 19.66
C PRO A 20 -6.70 -1.61 18.68
N ASP A 21 -7.48 -2.57 18.21
CA ASP A 21 -7.14 -3.65 17.29
C ASP A 21 -7.65 -3.42 15.86
N CYS A 22 -8.00 -2.18 15.50
CA CYS A 22 -8.51 -1.89 14.16
C CYS A 22 -7.49 -2.26 13.07
N GLU A 23 -7.98 -2.88 11.99
CA GLU A 23 -7.18 -3.10 10.80
C GLU A 23 -7.07 -1.79 9.98
N ILE A 24 -5.85 -1.47 9.56
CA ILE A 24 -5.57 -0.40 8.61
C ILE A 24 -4.90 -1.05 7.39
N THR A 25 -5.67 -1.18 6.31
CA THR A 25 -5.22 -1.76 5.04
C THR A 25 -4.75 -0.67 4.06
N ILE A 26 -3.54 -0.83 3.52
CA ILE A 26 -3.05 -0.04 2.38
C ILE A 26 -3.16 -0.86 1.10
N GLU A 27 -3.91 -0.35 0.12
CA GLU A 27 -4.07 -0.99 -1.19
C GLU A 27 -3.26 -0.29 -2.26
N GLY A 28 -2.63 -1.08 -3.12
CA GLY A 28 -1.85 -0.53 -4.22
C GLY A 28 -1.48 -1.54 -5.28
N ARG A 29 -0.66 -1.08 -6.22
CA ARG A 29 -0.02 -1.91 -7.24
C ARG A 29 1.44 -2.11 -6.88
N VAL A 30 2.08 -3.14 -7.45
CA VAL A 30 3.50 -3.45 -7.19
C VAL A 30 4.41 -2.22 -7.33
N LEU A 31 4.21 -1.38 -8.38
CA LEU A 31 5.00 -0.17 -8.60
C LEU A 31 4.84 0.92 -7.52
N ASN A 32 3.77 0.88 -6.71
CA ASN A 32 3.49 1.90 -5.72
C ASN A 32 4.06 1.55 -4.33
N PHE A 33 4.62 0.36 -4.17
CA PHE A 33 5.17 -0.19 -2.93
C PHE A 33 6.70 -0.20 -2.98
N ASP A 34 7.29 1.00 -3.05
CA ASP A 34 8.72 1.17 -2.76
C ASP A 34 8.97 1.04 -1.23
N ALA A 35 10.22 0.77 -0.85
CA ALA A 35 10.58 0.54 0.56
C ALA A 35 10.22 1.73 1.45
N GLU A 36 10.50 2.97 0.99
CA GLU A 36 10.22 4.20 1.74
C GLU A 36 8.73 4.34 2.09
N ARG A 37 7.83 4.06 1.15
CA ARG A 37 6.38 4.10 1.42
C ARG A 37 5.92 2.98 2.34
N ILE A 38 6.51 1.79 2.22
CA ILE A 38 6.18 0.67 3.10
C ILE A 38 6.55 1.02 4.53
N ASP A 39 7.79 1.47 4.76
CA ASP A 39 8.29 1.85 6.07
C ASP A 39 7.44 2.98 6.67
N ALA A 40 7.16 4.03 5.90
CA ALA A 40 6.32 5.13 6.36
C ALA A 40 4.89 4.69 6.75
N CYS A 41 4.29 3.74 6.02
CA CYS A 41 2.97 3.22 6.35
C CYS A 41 3.00 2.33 7.61
N LEU A 42 4.02 1.48 7.75
CA LEU A 42 4.20 0.63 8.92
C LEU A 42 4.40 1.46 10.19
N ASP A 43 5.30 2.45 10.14
CA ASP A 43 5.60 3.35 11.25
C ASP A 43 4.37 4.16 11.67
N ALA A 44 3.51 4.53 10.71
CA ALA A 44 2.27 5.25 10.98
C ALA A 44 1.15 4.34 11.54
N GLY A 45 1.32 3.02 11.50
CA GLY A 45 0.41 2.04 12.10
C GLY A 45 -0.50 1.28 11.13
N ALA A 46 -0.16 1.24 9.83
CA ALA A 46 -0.76 0.27 8.91
C ALA A 46 -0.32 -1.16 9.28
N ASN A 47 -1.26 -2.11 9.22
CA ASN A 47 -1.00 -3.49 9.65
C ASN A 47 -1.43 -4.53 8.60
N ARG A 48 -1.93 -4.10 7.43
CA ARG A 48 -2.21 -4.96 6.29
C ARG A 48 -1.91 -4.27 4.97
N PHE A 49 -1.35 -5.03 4.03
CA PHE A 49 -1.06 -4.57 2.68
C PHE A 49 -1.73 -5.47 1.66
N SER A 50 -2.46 -4.86 0.72
CA SER A 50 -3.12 -5.56 -0.39
C SER A 50 -2.50 -5.10 -1.70
N ILE A 51 -1.77 -6.00 -2.36
CA ILE A 51 -1.01 -5.68 -3.57
C ILE A 51 -1.63 -6.36 -4.79
N GLY A 52 -2.11 -5.54 -5.73
CA GLY A 52 -2.73 -6.02 -6.96
C GLY A 52 -1.71 -6.53 -8.00
N ILE A 53 -1.41 -7.83 -7.98
CA ILE A 53 -0.59 -8.56 -8.97
C ILE A 53 -1.34 -8.77 -10.31
N GLN A 54 -2.66 -8.96 -10.27
CA GLN A 54 -3.55 -9.29 -11.41
C GLN A 54 -3.26 -10.63 -12.09
N SER A 55 -2.04 -10.84 -12.60
CA SER A 55 -1.60 -12.08 -13.23
C SER A 55 -0.08 -12.18 -13.24
N PHE A 56 0.45 -13.37 -12.94
CA PHE A 56 1.87 -13.67 -13.07
C PHE A 56 2.31 -13.83 -14.54
N ASN A 57 1.38 -13.91 -15.50
CA ASN A 57 1.71 -14.02 -16.91
C ASN A 57 2.09 -12.66 -17.52
N SER A 58 3.38 -12.49 -17.80
CA SER A 58 3.95 -11.26 -18.37
C SER A 58 3.35 -10.90 -19.76
N LYS A 59 2.93 -11.89 -20.57
CA LYS A 59 2.29 -11.63 -21.87
C LYS A 59 0.89 -11.02 -21.70
N ILE A 60 0.15 -11.45 -20.66
CA ILE A 60 -1.16 -10.90 -20.33
C ILE A 60 -1.03 -9.49 -19.75
N ARG A 61 -0.06 -9.25 -18.85
CA ARG A 61 0.19 -7.91 -18.28
C ARG A 61 0.53 -6.86 -19.34
N LYS A 62 1.40 -7.20 -20.29
CA LYS A 62 1.78 -6.30 -21.40
C LYS A 62 0.61 -5.96 -22.33
N LYS A 63 -0.29 -6.92 -22.61
CA LYS A 63 -1.52 -6.67 -23.39
C LYS A 63 -2.51 -5.74 -22.69
N MET A 64 -2.49 -5.66 -21.37
CA MET A 64 -3.34 -4.77 -20.57
C MET A 64 -2.70 -3.39 -20.31
N ALA A 65 -1.67 -2.99 -21.08
CA ALA A 65 -0.93 -1.74 -20.91
C ALA A 65 -0.33 -1.55 -19.51
N ARG A 66 0.03 -2.65 -18.82
CA ARG A 66 0.71 -2.61 -17.52
C ARG A 66 2.16 -3.09 -17.72
N THR A 67 3.10 -2.15 -17.59
CA THR A 67 4.54 -2.35 -17.81
C THR A 67 5.30 -2.79 -16.56
N SER A 68 4.61 -3.32 -15.55
CA SER A 68 5.25 -3.91 -14.37
C SER A 68 5.86 -5.26 -14.77
N ASP A 69 7.18 -5.29 -14.88
CA ASP A 69 7.92 -6.55 -14.88
C ASP A 69 7.88 -7.08 -13.44
N GLY A 70 7.34 -8.29 -13.26
CA GLY A 70 7.43 -8.97 -11.97
C GLY A 70 8.89 -9.37 -11.72
N PRO A 71 9.22 -9.86 -10.51
CA PRO A 71 10.51 -10.49 -10.28
C PRO A 71 10.77 -11.64 -11.27
#